data_AF-A0ABD5KM93-F1
#
_entry.id   AF-A0ABD5KM93-F1
#
_cell.length_a   1.000
_cell.length_b   1.000
_cell.length_c   1.000
_cell.angle_alpha   90.00
_cell.angle_beta   90.00
_cell.angle_gamma   90.00
#
_symmetry.space_group_name_H-M   'P 1'
#
loop_
_entity.id
_entity.type
_entity.pdbx_description
1 polymer ?
#
loop_
_entity_poly.entity_id
_entity_poly.type
_entity_poly.pdbx_seq_one_letter_code
_entity_poly.pdbx_strand_id
1 'polypeptide(L)'
;MQWKEVQERFPNEWVVFEATKAHSREGQRYIEEIAVIDSFDDSTKALKRYGELHQEDPRREYCFFHTSRPEVVARERYVSMRGPR
;
A
#
# COMPACT_ATOMS: atom_id res chain seq x y z
N MET A 1 -10.69 5.67 1.21
CA MET A 1 -11.60 4.52 1.36
C MET A 1 -10.93 3.49 2.25
N GLN A 2 -11.69 2.69 2.98
CA GLN A 2 -11.17 1.65 3.86
C GLN A 2 -10.75 0.41 3.05
N TRP A 3 -9.87 -0.41 3.63
CA TRP A 3 -9.41 -1.65 2.99
C TRP A 3 -10.58 -2.59 2.65
N LYS A 4 -11.58 -2.72 3.55
CA LYS A 4 -12.77 -3.54 3.30
C LYS A 4 -13.51 -3.17 2.01
N GLU A 5 -13.70 -1.86 1.78
CA GLU A 5 -14.34 -1.37 0.56
C GLU A 5 -13.51 -1.74 -0.69
N VAL A 6 -12.19 -1.76 -0.57
CA VAL A 6 -11.30 -2.18 -1.66
C VAL A 6 -11.40 -3.67 -1.93
N GLN A 7 -11.54 -4.50 -0.89
CA GLN A 7 -11.76 -5.94 -1.07
C GLN A 7 -13.08 -6.23 -1.80
N GLU A 8 -14.13 -5.47 -1.51
CA GLU A 8 -15.43 -5.60 -2.18
C GLU A 8 -15.38 -5.15 -3.65
N ARG A 9 -14.61 -4.09 -3.94
CA ARG A 9 -14.49 -3.52 -5.30
C ARG A 9 -13.52 -4.27 -6.20
N PHE A 10 -12.46 -4.86 -5.63
CA PHE A 10 -11.35 -5.50 -6.36
C PHE A 10 -11.08 -6.91 -5.80
N PRO A 11 -12.05 -7.85 -5.89
CA PRO A 11 -11.91 -9.16 -5.27
C PRO A 11 -10.86 -10.02 -5.98
N ASN A 12 -9.95 -10.62 -5.20
CA ASN A 12 -8.85 -11.47 -5.68
C ASN A 12 -7.88 -10.77 -6.64
N GLU A 13 -7.55 -9.51 -6.34
CA GLU A 13 -6.61 -8.72 -7.13
C GLU A 13 -5.49 -8.17 -6.26
N TRP A 14 -4.37 -7.86 -6.89
CA TRP A 14 -3.32 -7.02 -6.34
C TRP A 14 -3.67 -5.55 -6.53
N VAL A 15 -3.76 -4.82 -5.44
CA VAL A 15 -4.09 -3.39 -5.47
C VAL A 15 -2.87 -2.58 -5.08
N VAL A 16 -2.50 -1.62 -5.93
CA VAL A 16 -1.50 -0.60 -5.67
C VAL A 16 -2.22 0.65 -5.19
N PHE A 17 -1.80 1.19 -4.05
CA PHE A 17 -2.48 2.30 -3.42
C PHE A 17 -1.52 3.19 -2.63
N GLU A 18 -1.94 4.42 -2.36
CA GLU A 18 -1.33 5.28 -1.36
C GLU A 18 -2.02 5.09 -0.01
N ALA A 19 -1.25 4.93 1.06
CA ALA A 19 -1.75 5.05 2.43
C ALA A 19 -1.96 6.54 2.77
N THR A 20 -3.22 6.98 2.81
CA THR A 20 -3.57 8.37 3.14
C THR A 20 -3.69 8.58 4.65
N LYS A 21 -4.03 7.51 5.39
CA LYS A 21 -4.07 7.51 6.85
C LYS A 21 -3.59 6.17 7.39
N ALA A 22 -2.62 6.24 8.29
CA ALA A 22 -2.07 5.08 8.97
C ALA A 22 -1.61 5.46 10.39
N HIS A 23 -1.69 4.51 11.32
CA HIS A 23 -1.16 4.67 12.66
C HIS A 23 -0.12 3.58 12.97
N SER A 24 0.89 3.93 13.75
CA SER A 24 1.89 2.99 14.22
C SER A 24 1.51 2.46 15.60
N ARG A 25 1.56 1.14 15.79
CA ARG A 25 1.38 0.46 17.07
C ARG A 25 2.33 -0.74 17.13
N GLU A 26 3.09 -0.85 18.23
CA GLU A 26 3.93 -2.03 18.52
C GLU A 26 4.95 -2.40 17.40
N GLY A 27 5.54 -1.41 16.72
CA GLY A 27 6.50 -1.68 15.63
C GLY A 27 5.84 -1.94 14.26
N GLN A 28 4.52 -1.85 14.19
CA GLN A 28 3.70 -2.13 13.02
C GLN A 28 2.92 -0.89 12.60
N ARG A 29 2.77 -0.69 11.30
CA ARG A 29 2.03 0.43 10.72
C ARG A 29 0.73 -0.09 10.13
N TYR A 30 -0.37 0.26 10.76
CA TYR A 30 -1.72 -0.15 10.38
C TYR A 30 -2.31 0.89 9.46
N ILE A 31 -2.71 0.47 8.26
CA ILE A 31 -3.25 1.37 7.24
C ILE A 31 -4.77 1.43 7.42
N GLU A 32 -5.29 2.62 7.71
CA GLU A 32 -6.72 2.86 7.96
C GLU A 32 -7.44 3.28 6.67
N GLU A 33 -6.85 4.23 5.95
CA GLU A 33 -7.42 4.78 4.73
C GLU A 33 -6.42 4.73 3.60
N ILE A 34 -6.95 4.38 2.43
CA ILE A 34 -6.18 4.24 1.21
C ILE A 34 -6.83 4.99 0.05
N ALA A 35 -5.98 5.42 -0.87
CA ALA A 35 -6.35 5.87 -2.19
C ALA A 35 -5.84 4.84 -3.21
N VAL A 36 -6.76 4.06 -3.78
CA VAL A 36 -6.43 3.09 -4.84
C VAL A 36 -5.90 3.83 -6.06
N ILE A 37 -4.77 3.39 -6.57
CA ILE A 37 -4.13 3.94 -7.77
C ILE A 37 -4.42 3.02 -8.95
N ASP A 38 -4.12 1.73 -8.81
CA ASP A 38 -4.32 0.71 -9.85
C ASP A 38 -4.59 -0.67 -9.23
N SER A 39 -5.24 -1.57 -9.99
CA SER A 39 -5.42 -2.99 -9.63
C SER A 39 -4.93 -3.91 -10.75
N PHE A 40 -4.49 -5.10 -10.36
CA PHE A 40 -3.92 -6.09 -11.28
C PHE A 40 -4.27 -7.52 -10.85
N ASP A 41 -4.44 -8.39 -11.84
CA ASP A 41 -4.54 -9.84 -11.65
C ASP A 41 -3.19 -10.49 -11.25
N ASP A 42 -2.08 -9.81 -11.53
CA ASP A 42 -0.73 -10.34 -11.39
C ASP A 42 0.15 -9.49 -10.45
N SER A 43 0.88 -10.20 -9.58
CA SER A 43 1.77 -9.58 -8.60
C SER A 43 2.96 -8.84 -9.23
N THR A 44 3.45 -9.31 -10.39
CA THR A 44 4.60 -8.69 -11.07
C THR A 44 4.21 -7.35 -11.67
N LYS A 45 3.00 -7.25 -12.26
CA LYS A 45 2.44 -5.97 -12.73
C LYS A 45 2.28 -4.97 -11.59
N ALA A 46 1.72 -5.41 -10.46
CA ALA A 46 1.54 -4.55 -9.29
C ALA A 46 2.88 -4.06 -8.72
N LEU A 47 3.88 -4.94 -8.60
CA LEU A 47 5.22 -4.58 -8.15
C LEU A 47 5.89 -3.59 -9.11
N LYS A 48 5.75 -3.79 -10.42
CA LYS A 48 6.28 -2.87 -11.43
C LYS A 48 5.65 -1.48 -11.27
N ARG A 49 4.33 -1.40 -11.16
CA ARG A 49 3.61 -0.13 -11.00
C ARG A 49 3.99 0.58 -9.70
N TYR A 50 4.12 -0.16 -8.60
CA TYR A 50 4.66 0.36 -7.34
C TYR A 50 6.06 0.96 -7.52
N GLY A 51 6.95 0.27 -8.26
CA GLY A 51 8.30 0.75 -8.54
C GLY A 51 8.32 2.04 -9.34
N GLU A 52 7.46 2.16 -10.36
CA GLU A 52 7.28 3.39 -11.14
C GLU A 52 6.86 4.56 -10.25
N LEU A 53 5.78 4.37 -9.46
CA LEU A 53 5.30 5.39 -8.53
C LEU A 53 6.35 5.84 -7.51
N HIS A 54 7.13 4.89 -7.00
CA HIS A 54 8.18 5.18 -6.04
C HIS A 54 9.36 5.95 -6.66
N GLN A 55 9.64 5.76 -7.95
CA GLN A 55 10.61 6.58 -8.70
C GLN A 55 10.07 7.99 -8.96
N GLU A 56 8.76 8.12 -9.22
CA GLU A 56 8.10 9.41 -9.49
C GLU A 56 8.04 10.29 -8.23
N ASP A 57 7.57 9.76 -7.09
CA ASP A 57 7.60 10.49 -5.82
C ASP A 57 7.88 9.55 -4.62
N PRO A 58 9.14 9.38 -4.21
CA PRO A 58 9.50 8.49 -3.11
C PRO A 58 9.02 8.97 -1.73
N ARG A 59 8.48 10.19 -1.62
CA ARG A 59 8.01 10.75 -0.34
C ARG A 59 6.59 10.30 -0.01
N ARG A 60 5.83 9.85 -1.01
CA ARG A 60 4.47 9.34 -0.85
C ARG A 60 4.50 7.89 -0.35
N GLU A 61 3.53 7.55 0.48
CA GLU A 61 3.47 6.25 1.15
C GLU A 61 2.74 5.23 0.27
N TYR A 62 3.37 4.84 -0.84
CA TYR A 62 2.84 3.82 -1.73
C TYR A 62 2.98 2.42 -1.12
N CYS A 63 2.00 1.56 -1.38
CA CYS A 63 1.96 0.16 -0.97
C CYS A 63 1.26 -0.66 -2.06
N PHE A 64 1.47 -1.98 -2.04
CA PHE A 64 0.68 -2.89 -2.83
C PHE A 64 0.38 -4.17 -2.04
N PHE A 65 -0.87 -4.60 -2.05
CA PHE A 65 -1.32 -5.80 -1.33
C PHE A 65 -2.41 -6.53 -2.12
N HIS A 66 -2.46 -7.84 -1.95
CA HIS A 66 -3.53 -8.66 -2.49
C HIS A 66 -4.79 -8.56 -1.62
N THR A 67 -5.96 -8.42 -2.21
CA THR A 67 -7.24 -8.21 -1.50
C THR A 67 -7.73 -9.43 -0.71
N SER A 68 -7.11 -10.60 -0.89
CA SER A 68 -7.33 -11.75 0.01
C SER A 68 -6.83 -11.52 1.44
N ARG A 69 -5.99 -10.50 1.69
CA ARG A 69 -5.53 -10.17 3.04
C ARG A 69 -6.65 -9.50 3.83
N PRO A 70 -6.97 -9.96 5.06
CA PRO A 70 -8.02 -9.34 5.86
C PRO A 70 -7.65 -7.92 6.31
N GLU A 71 -6.37 -7.67 6.52
CA GLU A 71 -5.85 -6.39 7.01
C GLU A 71 -4.54 -6.04 6.30
N VAL A 72 -4.28 -4.74 6.19
CA VAL A 72 -3.07 -4.18 5.58
C VAL A 72 -2.18 -3.58 6.66
N VAL A 73 -1.15 -4.35 7.01
CA VAL A 73 -0.13 -3.96 7.99
C VAL A 73 1.21 -3.86 7.28
N ALA A 74 1.76 -2.67 7.23
CA ALA A 74 3.11 -2.42 6.76
C ALA A 74 4.09 -2.49 7.95
N ARG A 75 5.26 -3.08 7.74
CA ARG A 75 6.34 -3.04 8.74
C ARG A 75 6.97 -1.64 8.71
N GLU A 76 7.21 -1.03 9.87
CA GLU A 76 7.77 0.33 9.97
C GLU A 76 9.12 0.51 9.25
N ARG A 77 9.79 -0.59 8.90
CA ARG A 77 11.07 -0.58 8.17
C ARG A 77 10.99 0.00 6.75
N TYR A 78 9.81 0.11 6.14
CA TYR A 78 9.65 0.78 4.85
C TYR A 78 9.51 2.30 4.94
N VAL A 79 9.25 2.86 6.14
CA VAL A 79 9.23 4.32 6.39
C VAL A 79 10.63 4.89 6.66
N SER A 80 11.66 4.06 6.75
CA SER A 80 13.02 4.44 7.19
C SER A 80 14.06 4.45 6.05
N MET A 81 13.67 4.87 4.84
CA MET A 81 14.57 5.63 3.95
C MET A 81 14.35 7.15 4.08
N ARG A 82 13.80 7.59 5.22
CA ARG A 82 14.00 8.94 5.74
C ARG A 82 15.45 9.06 6.20
N GLY A 83 16.37 9.31 5.27
CA GLY A 83 17.68 9.85 5.63
C GLY A 83 17.47 11.21 6.31
N PRO A 84 18.21 11.53 7.39
CA PRO A 84 18.26 12.91 7.88
C PRO A 84 18.87 13.77 6.78
N ARG A 85 18.23 14.91 6.46
CA ARG A 85 18.94 15.98 5.75
C ARG A 85 19.96 16.61 6.69
#